data_AF-B8LTJ9-F1
#
_entry.id   AF-B8LTJ9-F1
#
_cell.length_a   1.000
_cell.length_b   1.000
_cell.length_c   1.000
_cell.angle_alpha   90.00
_cell.angle_beta   90.00
_cell.angle_gamma   90.00
#
_symmetry.space_group_name_H-M   'P 1'
#
loop_
_entity.id
_entity.type
_entity.pdbx_description
1 polymer ?
#
loop_
_entity_poly.entity_id
_entity_poly.type
_entity_poly.pdbx_seq_one_letter_code
_entity_poly.pdbx_strand_id
1 'polypeptide(L)'
;MEIFVEAIYKQVKEAIMAQAKSVLAAYQETELYRQIHNITQQLLSVLKKTVDGDTKLFYLLESTQCIVTNREALQKRRKEKRVIALYRSRGIRFPLDRVKAEKIIERVRCTPERAADHGSTSKAPTKKYNAAHAHYKAVACRFADYIQMIMNFKLFSECKQNLFKIIEAQLGLLKDDATTRCVQLMADDPEKLERCKFLLKESYFLISHVVNFCVNYYWRTLEVQI
;
A
#
# COMPACT_ATOMS: atom_id res chain seq x y z
N MET A 1 9.47 9.45 5.26
CA MET A 1 9.02 8.07 5.02
C MET A 1 8.07 7.63 6.12
N GLU A 2 8.50 7.58 7.38
CA GLU A 2 7.64 7.23 8.52
C GLU A 2 6.38 8.10 8.61
N ILE A 3 6.51 9.42 8.40
CA ILE A 3 5.36 10.35 8.35
C ILE A 3 4.33 9.95 7.27
N PHE A 4 4.80 9.48 6.12
CA PHE A 4 3.93 9.10 5.01
C PHE A 4 3.22 7.77 5.27
N VAL A 5 3.95 6.79 5.84
CA VAL A 5 3.37 5.51 6.30
C VAL A 5 2.32 5.77 7.39
N GLU A 6 2.61 6.64 8.35
CA GLU A 6 1.66 7.03 9.40
C GLU A 6 0.40 7.68 8.81
N ALA A 7 0.57 8.60 7.85
CA ALA A 7 -0.54 9.29 7.22
C ALA A 7 -1.47 8.32 6.47
N ILE A 8 -0.89 7.41 5.67
CA ILE A 8 -1.70 6.39 4.97
C ILE A 8 -2.34 5.44 5.98
N TYR A 9 -1.59 4.95 6.97
CA TYR A 9 -2.15 4.05 7.99
C TYR A 9 -3.33 4.71 8.70
N LYS A 10 -3.21 5.98 9.09
CA LYS A 10 -4.29 6.75 9.71
C LYS A 10 -5.52 6.79 8.81
N GLN A 11 -5.34 7.11 7.53
CA GLN A 11 -6.43 7.18 6.56
C GLN A 11 -7.11 5.81 6.35
N VAL A 12 -6.32 4.74 6.24
CA VAL A 12 -6.84 3.37 6.08
C VAL A 12 -7.58 2.92 7.34
N LYS A 13 -7.02 3.19 8.52
CA LYS A 13 -7.67 2.90 9.79
C LYS A 13 -9.00 3.64 9.90
N GLU A 14 -9.03 4.94 9.63
CA GLU A 14 -10.25 5.75 9.68
C GLU A 14 -11.31 5.20 8.72
N ALA A 15 -10.93 4.87 7.48
CA ALA A 15 -11.85 4.31 6.49
C ALA A 15 -12.44 2.95 6.93
N ILE A 16 -11.60 2.02 7.39
CA ILE A 16 -12.03 0.69 7.84
C ILE A 16 -12.93 0.81 9.07
N MET A 17 -12.57 1.65 10.04
CA MET A 17 -13.35 1.82 11.27
C MET A 17 -14.68 2.54 11.00
N ALA A 18 -14.69 3.54 10.12
CA ALA A 18 -15.92 4.22 9.69
C ALA A 18 -16.87 3.24 9.00
N GLN A 19 -16.34 2.37 8.15
CA GLN A 19 -17.15 1.34 7.52
C GLN A 19 -17.68 0.34 8.55
N ALA A 20 -16.83 -0.20 9.43
CA ALA A 20 -17.26 -1.14 10.46
C ALA A 20 -18.41 -0.54 11.29
N LYS A 21 -18.31 0.76 11.62
CA LYS A 21 -19.37 1.51 12.30
C LYS A 21 -20.65 1.64 11.46
N SER A 22 -20.54 1.92 10.17
CA SER A 22 -21.71 2.02 9.27
C SER A 22 -22.43 0.68 9.12
N VAL A 23 -21.66 -0.39 9.00
CA VAL A 23 -22.15 -1.75 8.80
C VAL A 23 -22.82 -2.30 10.06
N LEU A 24 -22.25 -1.99 11.22
CA LEU A 24 -22.76 -2.42 12.52
C LEU A 24 -23.61 -1.34 13.20
N ALA A 25 -24.14 -0.37 12.44
CA ALA A 25 -24.89 0.75 12.99
C ALA A 25 -26.09 0.30 13.84
N ALA A 26 -26.79 -0.76 13.41
CA ALA A 26 -27.91 -1.35 14.13
C ALA A 26 -27.51 -2.13 15.40
N TYR A 27 -26.22 -2.42 15.58
CA TYR A 27 -25.68 -3.25 16.66
C TYR A 27 -24.69 -2.49 17.57
N GLN A 28 -24.65 -1.15 17.49
CA GLN A 28 -23.65 -0.34 18.22
C GLN A 28 -23.70 -0.51 19.75
N GLU A 29 -24.88 -0.77 20.30
CA GLU A 29 -25.09 -1.01 21.74
C GLU A 29 -24.73 -2.44 22.17
N THR A 30 -24.46 -3.34 21.22
CA THR A 30 -24.22 -4.75 21.51
C THR A 30 -22.75 -5.08 21.75
N GLU A 31 -22.51 -6.17 22.47
CA GLU A 31 -21.17 -6.71 22.70
C GLU A 31 -20.47 -7.15 21.40
N LEU A 32 -21.24 -7.49 20.36
CA LEU A 32 -20.74 -7.79 19.02
C LEU A 32 -19.97 -6.61 18.42
N TYR A 33 -20.53 -5.40 18.51
CA TYR A 33 -19.86 -4.21 17.99
C TYR A 33 -18.56 -3.93 18.73
N ARG A 34 -18.56 -4.02 20.06
CA ARG A 34 -17.37 -3.80 20.89
C ARG A 34 -16.26 -4.78 20.54
N GLN A 35 -16.59 -6.07 20.40
CA GLN A 35 -15.61 -7.09 20.05
C GLN A 35 -15.10 -6.91 18.62
N ILE A 36 -15.96 -6.72 17.63
CA ILE A 36 -15.51 -6.50 16.24
C ILE A 36 -14.63 -5.25 16.15
N HIS A 37 -15.00 -4.16 16.83
CA HIS A 37 -14.21 -2.93 16.90
C HIS A 37 -12.82 -3.20 17.50
N ASN A 38 -12.74 -3.90 18.63
CA ASN A 38 -11.49 -4.24 19.29
C ASN A 38 -10.60 -5.16 18.43
N ILE A 39 -11.18 -6.22 17.85
CA ILE A 39 -10.47 -7.16 16.97
C ILE A 39 -9.89 -6.42 15.76
N THR A 40 -10.70 -5.57 15.13
CA THR A 40 -10.28 -4.79 13.96
C THR A 40 -9.15 -3.84 14.32
N GLN A 41 -9.25 -3.14 15.46
CA GLN A 41 -8.20 -2.24 15.93
C GLN A 41 -6.90 -2.97 16.26
N GLN A 42 -6.97 -4.15 16.87
CA GLN A 42 -5.80 -4.98 17.16
C GLN A 42 -5.14 -5.46 15.87
N LEU A 43 -5.91 -5.96 14.90
CA LEU A 43 -5.39 -6.39 13.61
C LEU A 43 -4.65 -5.25 12.91
N LEU A 44 -5.27 -4.08 12.80
CA LEU A 44 -4.65 -2.92 12.17
C LEU A 44 -3.36 -2.51 12.88
N SER A 45 -3.31 -2.58 14.21
CA SER A 45 -2.09 -2.31 14.97
C SER A 45 -0.97 -3.31 14.68
N VAL A 46 -1.28 -4.60 14.47
CA VAL A 46 -0.29 -5.62 14.09
C VAL A 46 0.23 -5.34 12.69
N LEU A 47 -0.66 -5.09 11.72
CA LEU A 47 -0.27 -4.77 10.35
C LEU A 47 0.60 -3.52 10.28
N LYS A 48 0.29 -2.48 11.08
CA LYS A 48 1.13 -1.28 11.21
C LYS A 48 2.57 -1.63 11.61
N LYS A 49 2.73 -2.42 12.67
CA LYS A 49 4.06 -2.82 13.17
C LYS A 49 4.87 -3.57 12.10
N THR A 50 4.21 -4.43 11.34
CA THR A 50 4.83 -5.16 10.22
C THR A 50 5.31 -4.19 9.13
N VAL A 51 4.44 -3.27 8.69
CA VAL A 51 4.80 -2.27 7.68
C VAL A 51 5.94 -1.36 8.18
N ASP A 52 5.89 -0.91 9.43
CA ASP A 52 6.94 -0.07 10.02
C ASP A 52 8.29 -0.80 10.07
N GLY A 53 8.28 -2.09 10.44
CA GLY A 53 9.48 -2.93 10.47
C GLY A 53 10.14 -3.07 9.09
N ASP A 54 9.34 -3.45 8.09
CA ASP A 54 9.81 -3.62 6.71
C ASP A 54 10.27 -2.29 6.09
N THR A 55 9.55 -1.20 6.37
CA THR A 55 9.92 0.16 5.92
C THR A 55 11.28 0.58 6.48
N LYS A 56 11.52 0.34 7.77
CA LYS A 56 12.82 0.62 8.41
C LYS A 56 13.93 -0.26 7.85
N LEU A 57 13.66 -1.54 7.60
CA LEU A 57 14.62 -2.44 6.98
C LEU A 57 14.99 -1.96 5.57
N PHE A 58 14.01 -1.54 4.78
CA PHE A 58 14.25 -1.02 3.43
C PHE A 58 15.07 0.28 3.45
N TYR A 59 14.78 1.19 4.39
CA TYR A 59 15.61 2.38 4.61
C TYR A 59 17.06 2.01 4.97
N LEU A 60 17.25 1.06 5.88
CA LEU A 60 18.57 0.59 6.27
C LEU A 60 19.33 0.01 5.06
N LEU A 61 18.67 -0.81 4.24
CA LEU A 61 19.25 -1.38 3.03
C LEU A 61 19.70 -0.31 2.02
N GLU A 62 18.84 0.67 1.72
CA GLU A 62 19.20 1.77 0.79
C GLU A 62 20.28 2.70 1.35
N SER A 63 20.35 2.85 2.69
CA SER A 63 21.38 3.67 3.33
C SER A 63 22.75 2.99 3.43
N THR A 64 22.78 1.66 3.54
CA THR A 64 24.01 0.87 3.71
C THR A 64 24.55 0.32 2.40
N GLN A 65 23.66 -0.04 1.48
CA GLN A 65 24.01 -0.53 0.15
C GLN A 65 23.56 0.50 -0.86
N CYS A 66 24.53 1.11 -1.55
CA CYS A 66 24.23 1.89 -2.74
C CYS A 66 23.78 0.88 -3.81
N ILE A 67 22.47 0.62 -3.90
CA ILE A 67 21.87 -0.24 -4.93
C ILE A 67 21.95 0.56 -6.24
N VAL A 68 23.16 0.64 -6.80
CA VAL A 68 23.42 1.25 -8.10
C VAL A 68 22.91 0.28 -9.14
N THR A 69 21.63 0.43 -9.50
CA THR A 69 21.06 -0.24 -10.67
C THR A 69 21.87 0.19 -11.88
N ASN A 70 22.71 -0.72 -12.37
CA ASN A 70 23.51 -0.69 -13.59
C ASN A 70 23.62 0.71 -14.24
N ARG A 71 24.51 1.54 -13.68
CA ARG A 71 24.76 2.94 -14.12
C ARG A 71 25.03 3.00 -15.62
N GLU A 72 25.64 1.96 -16.18
CA GLU A 72 25.94 1.82 -17.60
C GLU A 72 24.68 1.57 -18.42
N ALA A 73 23.78 0.69 -17.99
CA ALA A 73 22.49 0.47 -18.66
C ALA A 73 21.61 1.73 -18.66
N LEU A 74 21.60 2.49 -17.55
CA LEU A 74 20.85 3.75 -17.47
C LEU A 74 21.47 4.85 -18.35
N GLN A 75 22.81 4.95 -18.39
CA GLN A 75 23.50 5.85 -19.31
C GLN A 75 23.27 5.47 -20.77
N LYS A 76 23.28 4.18 -21.10
CA LYS A 76 22.97 3.67 -22.45
C LYS A 76 21.56 4.09 -22.88
N ARG A 77 20.54 3.86 -22.03
CA ARG A 77 19.15 4.29 -22.30
C ARG A 77 19.00 5.81 -22.43
N ARG A 78 19.72 6.60 -21.63
CA ARG A 78 19.68 8.07 -21.74
C ARG A 78 20.33 8.58 -23.03
N LYS A 79 21.45 8.00 -23.43
CA LYS A 79 22.10 8.30 -24.72
C LYS A 79 21.15 7.96 -25.86
N GLU A 80 20.56 6.78 -25.85
CA GLU A 80 19.58 6.33 -26.84
C GLU A 80 18.41 7.32 -26.99
N LYS A 81 17.75 7.72 -25.89
CA LYS A 81 16.67 8.73 -25.94
C LYS A 81 17.11 10.07 -26.53
N ARG A 82 18.32 10.54 -26.20
CA ARG A 82 18.87 11.80 -26.75
C ARG A 82 19.14 11.69 -28.25
N VAL A 83 19.72 10.58 -28.69
CA VAL A 83 19.96 10.33 -30.13
C VAL A 83 18.64 10.26 -30.89
N ILE A 84 17.63 9.56 -30.35
CA ILE A 84 16.29 9.49 -30.96
C ILE A 84 15.67 10.88 -31.08
N ALA A 85 15.75 11.71 -30.03
CA ALA A 85 15.25 13.08 -30.06
C ALA A 85 15.97 13.94 -31.11
N LEU A 86 17.30 13.82 -31.21
CA LEU A 86 18.11 14.53 -32.21
C LEU A 86 17.70 14.14 -33.65
N TYR A 87 17.50 12.84 -33.91
CA TYR A 87 17.06 12.35 -35.21
C TYR A 87 15.67 12.85 -35.58
N ARG A 88 14.73 12.82 -34.62
CA ARG A 88 13.38 13.37 -34.80
C ARG A 88 13.40 14.88 -35.10
N SER A 89 14.24 15.65 -34.40
CA SER A 89 14.38 17.09 -34.63
C SER A 89 14.93 17.43 -36.03
N ARG A 90 15.65 16.49 -36.65
CA ARG A 90 16.20 16.62 -38.01
C ARG A 90 15.27 16.07 -39.09
N GLY A 91 14.07 15.60 -38.72
CA GLY A 91 13.13 14.95 -39.64
C GLY A 91 13.60 13.57 -40.15
N ILE A 92 14.63 12.99 -39.55
CA ILE A 92 15.22 11.72 -39.98
C ILE A 92 14.58 10.58 -39.18
N ARG A 93 14.05 9.56 -39.88
CA ARG A 93 13.53 8.35 -39.22
C ARG A 93 14.68 7.59 -38.56
N PHE A 94 14.52 7.30 -37.27
CA PHE A 94 15.47 6.47 -36.53
C PHE A 94 15.38 5.02 -37.03
N PRO A 95 16.50 4.33 -37.29
CA PRO A 95 16.46 2.96 -37.82
C PRO A 95 15.80 1.98 -36.86
N LEU A 96 14.97 1.09 -37.41
CA LEU A 96 14.30 0.00 -36.67
C LEU A 96 15.24 -1.19 -36.40
N ASP A 97 16.29 -1.34 -37.20
CA ASP A 97 17.32 -2.37 -37.03
C ASP A 97 18.21 -2.05 -35.82
N ARG A 98 18.18 -2.96 -34.83
CA ARG A 98 18.87 -2.82 -33.54
C ARG A 98 20.38 -2.66 -33.68
N VAL A 99 21.01 -3.35 -34.64
CA VAL A 99 22.47 -3.31 -34.83
C VAL A 99 22.90 -1.98 -35.45
N LYS A 100 22.10 -1.45 -36.39
CA LYS A 100 22.33 -0.14 -37.00
C LYS A 100 22.05 0.99 -36.02
N ALA A 101 20.99 0.87 -35.21
CA ALA A 101 20.66 1.81 -34.15
C ALA A 101 21.78 1.90 -33.11
N GLU A 102 22.33 0.77 -32.65
CA GLU A 102 23.44 0.77 -31.68
C GLU A 102 24.71 1.43 -32.25
N LYS A 103 25.09 1.14 -33.50
CA LYS A 103 26.24 1.80 -34.16
C LYS A 103 26.05 3.31 -34.28
N ILE A 104 24.82 3.79 -34.50
CA ILE A 104 24.51 5.22 -34.54
C ILE A 104 24.63 5.83 -33.14
N ILE A 105 24.07 5.18 -32.12
CA ILE A 105 24.13 5.65 -30.73
C ILE A 105 25.58 5.75 -30.25
N GLU A 106 26.43 4.82 -30.67
CA GLU A 106 27.85 4.79 -30.32
C GLU A 106 28.68 5.86 -31.06
N ARG A 107 28.37 6.12 -32.34
CA ARG A 107 29.02 7.17 -33.15
C ARG A 107 28.66 8.58 -32.71
N VAL A 108 27.45 8.79 -32.18
CA VAL A 108 27.03 10.10 -31.66
C VAL A 108 27.73 10.34 -30.32
N ARG A 109 28.88 11.02 -30.37
CA ARG A 109 29.53 11.61 -29.20
C ARG A 109 28.58 12.65 -28.58
N CYS A 110 27.72 12.20 -27.67
CA CYS A 110 26.99 13.09 -26.77
C CYS A 110 27.99 13.64 -25.74
N THR A 111 28.81 14.61 -26.12
CA THR A 111 29.55 15.41 -25.13
C THR A 111 28.54 16.14 -24.25
N PRO A 112 28.71 16.18 -22.92
CA PRO A 112 27.81 16.91 -22.03
C PRO A 112 27.90 18.44 -22.16
N GLU A 113 28.65 18.97 -23.13
CA GLU A 113 29.26 20.31 -23.03
C GLU A 113 28.68 21.39 -23.95
N ARG A 114 27.62 21.13 -24.72
CA ARG A 114 26.99 22.17 -25.56
C ARG A 114 25.71 22.79 -25.01
N ALA A 115 25.63 22.91 -23.68
CA ALA A 115 24.62 23.75 -23.02
C ALA A 115 25.28 24.94 -22.28
N ALA A 116 26.54 25.26 -22.56
CA ALA A 116 27.34 26.21 -21.79
C ALA A 116 28.00 27.31 -22.65
N ASP A 117 27.39 27.70 -23.77
CA ASP A 117 27.92 28.78 -24.62
C ASP A 117 27.11 30.08 -24.57
N HIS A 118 26.20 30.25 -23.61
CA HIS A 118 25.60 31.55 -23.31
C HIS A 118 25.94 31.93 -21.87
N GLY A 119 26.70 33.03 -21.75
CA GLY A 119 27.36 33.48 -20.54
C GLY A 119 26.42 33.56 -19.35
N SER A 120 26.75 32.80 -18.31
CA SER A 120 26.34 33.09 -16.95
C SER A 120 27.31 32.41 -16.00
N THR A 121 27.98 33.23 -15.21
CA THR A 121 28.78 32.87 -14.04
C THR A 121 27.90 32.18 -13.01
N SER A 122 27.64 30.89 -13.20
CA SER A 122 27.09 30.03 -12.16
C SER A 122 27.89 28.74 -12.12
N LYS A 123 28.45 28.45 -10.94
CA LYS A 123 29.29 27.29 -10.66
C LYS A 123 28.53 26.02 -11.06
N ALA A 124 28.75 25.53 -12.28
CA ALA A 124 28.11 24.33 -12.77
C ALA A 124 28.40 23.18 -11.78
N PRO A 125 27.37 22.48 -11.26
CA PRO A 125 27.58 21.45 -10.27
C PRO A 125 28.55 20.40 -10.79
N THR A 126 29.55 20.07 -9.97
CA THR A 126 30.61 19.12 -10.33
C THR A 126 30.01 17.76 -10.72
N LYS A 127 30.73 16.97 -11.54
CA LYS A 127 30.30 15.61 -11.94
C LYS A 127 29.89 14.72 -10.75
N LYS A 128 30.49 14.95 -9.57
CA LYS A 128 30.15 14.26 -8.31
C LYS A 128 28.79 14.69 -7.76
N TYR A 129 28.48 15.99 -7.75
CA TYR A 129 27.16 16.49 -7.36
C TYR A 129 26.05 15.92 -8.25
N ASN A 130 26.25 15.95 -9.57
CA ASN A 130 25.26 15.43 -10.52
C ASN A 130 25.02 13.92 -10.35
N ALA A 131 26.06 13.16 -10.00
CA ALA A 131 25.95 11.73 -9.70
C ALA A 131 25.17 11.47 -8.39
N ALA A 132 25.49 12.22 -7.33
CA ALA A 132 24.78 12.12 -6.05
C ALA A 132 23.30 12.52 -6.20
N HIS A 133 23.01 13.64 -6.88
CA HIS A 133 21.64 14.08 -7.13
C HIS A 133 20.83 13.04 -7.93
N ALA A 134 21.43 12.45 -8.98
CA ALA A 134 20.78 11.39 -9.74
C ALA A 134 20.52 10.13 -8.90
N HIS A 135 21.42 9.79 -7.98
CA HIS A 135 21.24 8.70 -7.04
C HIS A 135 20.06 8.97 -6.09
N TYR A 136 20.04 10.12 -5.41
CA TYR A 136 18.93 10.48 -4.52
C TYR A 136 17.58 10.48 -5.23
N LYS A 137 17.53 10.95 -6.49
CA LYS A 137 16.30 10.90 -7.28
C LYS A 137 15.83 9.46 -7.56
N ALA A 138 16.76 8.56 -7.87
CA ALA A 138 16.42 7.15 -8.10
C ALA A 138 15.96 6.47 -6.79
N VAL A 139 16.66 6.72 -5.69
CA VAL A 139 16.30 6.23 -4.35
C VAL A 139 14.91 6.73 -3.94
N ALA A 140 14.60 8.02 -4.16
CA ALA A 140 13.28 8.57 -3.86
C ALA A 140 12.16 7.87 -4.64
N CYS A 141 12.37 7.58 -5.93
CA CYS A 141 11.42 6.80 -6.72
C CYS A 141 11.23 5.38 -6.16
N ARG A 142 12.32 4.66 -5.87
CA ARG A 142 12.25 3.31 -5.28
C ARG A 142 11.52 3.30 -3.94
N PHE A 143 11.74 4.33 -3.11
CA PHE A 143 11.01 4.48 -1.85
C PHE A 143 9.51 4.66 -2.08
N ALA A 144 9.11 5.51 -3.03
CA ALA A 144 7.69 5.69 -3.34
C ALA A 144 7.05 4.36 -3.81
N ASP A 145 7.69 3.67 -4.76
CA ASP A 145 7.21 2.40 -5.31
C ASP A 145 7.14 1.31 -4.23
N TYR A 146 8.18 1.20 -3.39
CA TYR A 146 8.23 0.21 -2.32
C TYR A 146 7.17 0.46 -1.25
N ILE A 147 6.98 1.72 -0.82
CA ILE A 147 5.94 2.05 0.17
C ILE A 147 4.56 1.73 -0.42
N GLN A 148 4.30 2.08 -1.68
CA GLN A 148 3.03 1.75 -2.31
C GLN A 148 2.80 0.23 -2.34
N MET A 149 3.81 -0.54 -2.75
CA MET A 149 3.75 -2.00 -2.81
C MET A 149 3.48 -2.61 -1.44
N ILE A 150 4.21 -2.19 -0.40
CA ILE A 150 4.07 -2.78 0.93
C ILE A 150 2.73 -2.41 1.56
N MET A 151 2.24 -1.18 1.38
CA MET A 151 0.90 -0.81 1.85
C MET A 151 -0.17 -1.67 1.18
N ASN A 152 -0.08 -1.86 -0.14
CA ASN A 152 -1.02 -2.72 -0.88
C ASN A 152 -0.98 -4.17 -0.42
N PHE A 153 0.22 -4.74 -0.28
CA PHE A 153 0.35 -6.15 0.05
C PHE A 153 0.12 -6.43 1.53
N LYS A 154 0.81 -5.71 2.43
CA LYS A 154 0.84 -5.99 3.87
C LYS A 154 -0.27 -5.33 4.66
N LEU A 155 -0.83 -4.21 4.20
CA LEU A 155 -1.95 -3.57 4.90
C LEU A 155 -3.27 -3.94 4.24
N PHE A 156 -3.46 -3.61 2.96
CA PHE A 156 -4.74 -3.80 2.28
C PHE A 156 -5.06 -5.27 2.02
N SER A 157 -4.16 -6.00 1.35
CA SER A 157 -4.41 -7.41 0.99
C SER A 157 -4.51 -8.31 2.22
N GLU A 158 -3.60 -8.16 3.19
CA GLU A 158 -3.67 -8.91 4.46
C GLU A 158 -4.95 -8.60 5.23
N CYS A 159 -5.35 -7.33 5.34
CA CYS A 159 -6.62 -6.98 5.98
C CYS A 159 -7.80 -7.61 5.23
N LYS A 160 -7.83 -7.53 3.89
CA LYS A 160 -8.87 -8.13 3.06
C LYS A 160 -9.00 -9.64 3.24
N GLN A 161 -7.89 -10.36 3.31
CA GLN A 161 -7.88 -11.81 3.35
C GLN A 161 -8.10 -12.37 4.77
N ASN A 162 -7.64 -11.65 5.79
CA ASN A 162 -7.58 -12.18 7.15
C ASN A 162 -8.55 -11.53 8.13
N LEU A 163 -9.08 -10.33 7.88
CA LEU A 163 -9.98 -9.66 8.82
C LEU A 163 -11.18 -10.54 9.18
N PHE A 164 -11.83 -11.14 8.17
CA PHE A 164 -12.96 -12.03 8.39
C PHE A 164 -12.58 -13.27 9.18
N LYS A 165 -11.52 -13.98 8.77
CA LYS A 165 -11.04 -15.19 9.43
C LYS A 165 -10.66 -14.93 10.89
N ILE A 166 -10.05 -13.77 11.17
CA ILE A 166 -9.64 -13.37 12.51
C ILE A 166 -10.87 -13.00 13.35
N ILE A 167 -11.85 -12.31 12.78
CA ILE A 167 -13.11 -12.01 13.46
C ILE A 167 -13.84 -13.32 13.81
N GLU A 168 -14.04 -14.24 12.88
CA GLU A 168 -14.70 -15.52 13.14
C GLU A 168 -13.97 -16.34 14.21
N ALA A 169 -12.65 -16.43 14.10
CA ALA A 169 -11.82 -17.15 15.06
C ALA A 169 -11.86 -16.53 16.46
N GLN A 170 -11.75 -15.20 16.57
CA GLN A 170 -11.74 -14.51 17.87
C GLN A 170 -13.13 -14.40 18.50
N LEU A 171 -14.19 -14.31 17.70
CA LEU A 171 -15.55 -14.39 18.21
C LEU A 171 -15.92 -15.79 18.69
N GLY A 172 -15.15 -16.82 18.33
CA GLY A 172 -15.36 -18.21 18.77
C GLY A 172 -16.53 -18.88 18.05
N LEU A 173 -16.91 -18.40 16.87
CA LEU A 173 -18.05 -18.91 16.09
C LEU A 173 -17.80 -20.28 15.45
N LEU A 174 -16.55 -20.75 15.47
CA LEU A 174 -16.11 -22.05 14.93
C LEU A 174 -16.15 -23.19 15.96
N LYS A 175 -16.54 -22.91 17.22
CA LYS A 175 -16.59 -23.91 18.30
C LYS A 175 -18.02 -24.44 18.50
N ASP A 176 -18.15 -25.62 19.12
CA ASP A 176 -19.44 -26.29 19.38
C ASP A 176 -20.45 -25.43 20.19
N ASP A 177 -19.96 -24.42 20.93
CA ASP A 177 -20.75 -23.45 21.71
C ASP A 177 -21.11 -22.15 20.95
N ALA A 178 -21.00 -22.13 19.62
CA ALA A 178 -21.26 -20.94 18.80
C ALA A 178 -22.64 -20.30 19.08
N THR A 179 -23.65 -21.11 19.37
CA THR A 179 -25.03 -20.66 19.67
C THR A 179 -25.10 -19.80 20.92
N THR A 180 -24.51 -20.28 22.02
CA THR A 180 -24.44 -19.55 23.30
C THR A 180 -23.64 -18.26 23.14
N ARG A 181 -22.57 -18.32 22.34
CA ARG A 181 -21.71 -17.18 22.07
C ARG A 181 -22.41 -16.10 21.24
N CYS A 182 -23.19 -16.48 20.22
CA CYS A 182 -24.00 -15.53 19.44
C CYS A 182 -25.01 -14.78 20.30
N VAL A 183 -25.69 -15.48 21.22
CA VAL A 183 -26.64 -14.85 22.14
C VAL A 183 -25.94 -13.86 23.09
N GLN A 184 -24.73 -14.20 23.56
CA GLN A 184 -23.90 -13.27 24.33
C GLN A 184 -23.48 -12.03 23.54
N LEU A 185 -23.13 -12.20 22.26
CA LEU A 185 -22.69 -11.11 21.40
C LEU A 185 -23.83 -10.15 21.04
N MET A 186 -25.06 -10.63 20.94
CA MET A 186 -26.25 -9.82 20.66
C MET A 186 -26.83 -9.13 21.89
N ALA A 187 -26.27 -9.35 23.09
CA ALA A 187 -26.71 -8.68 24.28
C ALA A 187 -26.31 -7.20 24.24
N ASP A 188 -27.28 -6.32 24.46
CA ASP A 188 -27.03 -4.89 24.72
C ASP A 188 -26.27 -4.70 26.06
N ASP A 189 -26.48 -5.63 27.01
CA ASP A 189 -25.86 -5.61 28.33
C ASP A 189 -25.75 -7.05 28.90
N PRO A 190 -24.55 -7.58 29.19
CA PRO A 190 -24.38 -8.95 29.66
C PRO A 190 -25.13 -9.23 30.97
N GLU A 191 -25.32 -8.23 31.84
CA GLU A 191 -26.13 -8.37 33.07
C GLU A 191 -27.65 -8.48 32.79
N LYS A 192 -28.16 -7.83 31.73
CA LYS A 192 -29.57 -7.95 31.33
C LYS A 192 -29.86 -9.28 30.64
N LEU A 193 -28.86 -9.86 29.97
CA LEU A 193 -28.99 -11.15 29.26
C LEU A 193 -29.15 -12.33 30.23
N GLU A 194 -28.45 -12.32 31.37
CA GLU A 194 -28.64 -13.31 32.45
C GLU A 194 -30.12 -13.40 32.88
N ARG A 195 -30.83 -12.26 32.86
CA ARG A 195 -32.27 -12.18 33.20
C ARG A 195 -33.20 -12.59 32.06
N CYS A 196 -32.74 -12.69 30.81
CA CYS A 196 -33.56 -12.93 29.62
C CYS A 196 -33.28 -14.27 28.89
N LYS A 197 -32.47 -15.16 29.48
CA LYS A 197 -31.98 -16.43 28.92
C LYS A 197 -33.05 -17.37 28.34
N PHE A 198 -34.34 -17.17 28.62
CA PHE A 198 -35.43 -18.05 28.22
C PHE A 198 -36.15 -17.69 26.89
N LEU A 199 -35.85 -16.55 26.25
CA LEU A 199 -36.68 -16.02 25.15
C LEU A 199 -36.09 -16.11 23.72
N LEU A 200 -34.83 -16.52 23.53
CA LEU A 200 -34.16 -16.32 22.23
C LEU A 200 -33.76 -17.64 21.55
N LYS A 201 -34.68 -18.23 20.78
CA LYS A 201 -34.43 -19.42 19.94
C LYS A 201 -34.36 -19.13 18.43
N GLU A 202 -34.58 -17.89 17.98
CA GLU A 202 -34.70 -17.55 16.54
C GLU A 202 -33.59 -16.66 15.94
N SER A 203 -32.61 -16.20 16.73
CA SER A 203 -31.63 -15.19 16.27
C SER A 203 -30.46 -15.71 15.42
N TYR A 204 -30.29 -17.04 15.31
CA TYR A 204 -29.09 -17.68 14.74
C TYR A 204 -28.91 -17.44 13.23
N PHE A 205 -30.00 -17.34 12.47
CA PHE A 205 -29.94 -17.21 11.01
C PHE A 205 -29.55 -15.80 10.56
N LEU A 206 -29.92 -14.78 11.33
CA LEU A 206 -29.68 -13.37 10.99
C LEU A 206 -28.20 -12.98 11.15
N ILE A 207 -27.49 -13.50 12.14
CA ILE A 207 -26.12 -13.05 12.43
C ILE A 207 -25.14 -13.54 11.35
N SER A 208 -25.22 -14.82 10.97
CA SER A 208 -24.35 -15.35 9.91
C SER A 208 -24.65 -14.69 8.56
N HIS A 209 -25.93 -14.46 8.25
CA HIS A 209 -26.32 -13.78 7.01
C HIS A 209 -25.98 -12.28 7.00
N VAL A 210 -26.13 -11.59 8.13
CA VAL A 210 -25.76 -10.17 8.29
C VAL A 210 -24.25 -10.02 8.19
N VAL A 211 -23.46 -10.81 8.94
CA VAL A 211 -22.00 -10.73 8.87
C VAL A 211 -21.49 -11.04 7.46
N ASN A 212 -22.06 -12.04 6.78
CA ASN A 212 -21.67 -12.44 5.42
C ASN A 212 -22.15 -11.43 4.35
N PHE A 213 -23.33 -10.82 4.52
CA PHE A 213 -23.85 -9.75 3.66
C PHE A 213 -23.06 -8.45 3.82
N CYS A 214 -22.77 -8.08 5.06
CA CYS A 214 -22.02 -6.89 5.45
C CYS A 214 -20.58 -6.88 4.91
N VAL A 215 -19.92 -8.04 4.88
CA VAL A 215 -18.53 -8.18 4.40
C VAL A 215 -18.46 -8.35 2.88
N ASN A 216 -19.45 -8.98 2.23
CA ASN A 216 -19.50 -9.07 0.77
C ASN A 216 -19.92 -7.74 0.10
N TYR A 217 -20.81 -6.97 0.73
CA TYR A 217 -21.20 -5.65 0.23
C TYR A 217 -20.05 -4.65 0.31
N TYR A 218 -19.23 -4.75 1.38
CA TYR A 218 -18.04 -3.92 1.62
C TYR A 218 -17.03 -3.91 0.46
N TRP A 219 -16.74 -5.06 -0.15
CA TRP A 219 -15.70 -5.12 -1.17
C TRP A 219 -16.14 -4.64 -2.55
N ARG A 220 -17.44 -4.72 -2.88
CA ARG A 220 -17.97 -4.16 -4.13
C ARG A 220 -17.94 -2.63 -4.16
N THR A 221 -18.06 -1.97 -3.01
CA THR A 221 -18.02 -0.50 -2.92
C THR A 221 -16.60 0.07 -2.88
N LEU A 222 -15.61 -0.66 -2.33
CA LEU A 222 -14.23 -0.19 -2.23
C LEU A 222 -13.42 -0.32 -3.53
N GLU A 223 -13.78 -1.27 -4.40
CA GLU A 223 -13.20 -1.38 -5.76
C GLU A 223 -13.60 -0.22 -6.69
N VAL A 224 -14.60 0.59 -6.32
CA VAL A 224 -15.09 1.72 -7.13
C VAL A 224 -14.43 3.05 -6.71
N GLN A 225 -13.74 3.10 -5.56
CA GLN A 225 -13.20 4.34 -4.98
C GLN A 225 -11.67 4.41 -4.93
N ILE A 226 -10.94 3.37 -5.34
CA ILE A 226 -9.48 3.33 -5.48
C ILE A 226 -9.12 3.12 -6.95
#